data_AF-D6STE9-F1
#
_entry.id   AF-D6STE9-F1
#
_cell.length_a   1.000
_cell.length_b   1.000
_cell.length_c   1.000
_cell.angle_alpha   90.00
_cell.angle_beta   90.00
_cell.angle_gamma   90.00
#
_symmetry.space_group_name_H-M   'P 1'
#
loop_
_entity.id
_entity.type
_entity.pdbx_description
1 polymer ?
#
loop_
_entity_poly.entity_id
_entity_poly.type
_entity_poly.pdbx_seq_one_letter_code
_entity_poly.pdbx_strand_id
1 'polypeptide(L)'
;MDAWDLLIYLMIFLAAVVGTALAYARMLDWKKRNIKLLEQRLAETQKHYNELTKEVGDLKLKKNRLRSELQDRKKVQDMNSETRQKEQEHDQEWAEDQLPESLSYLLNKGIVEHKHIEKARQYLEKGDNAGLAVEDAMVLLGFVQPEDLRKAKKKVQKD
;
A
#
# COMPACT_ATOMS: atom_id res chain seq x y z
N MET A 1 -89.42 1.38 46.29
CA MET A 1 -88.52 1.92 45.24
C MET A 1 -89.43 2.45 44.17
N ASP A 2 -89.44 3.77 43.97
CA ASP A 2 -90.34 4.39 43.01
C ASP A 2 -89.81 4.17 41.59
N ALA A 3 -90.72 4.16 40.61
CA ALA A 3 -90.35 3.96 39.19
C ALA A 3 -89.32 4.98 38.69
N TRP A 4 -89.31 6.18 39.27
CA TRP A 4 -88.34 7.24 39.01
C TRP A 4 -86.92 6.87 39.45
N ASP A 5 -86.76 6.25 40.62
CA ASP A 5 -85.45 5.81 41.10
C ASP A 5 -84.88 4.74 40.17
N LEU A 6 -85.72 3.78 39.76
CA LEU A 6 -85.32 2.72 38.83
C LEU A 6 -84.84 3.30 37.48
N LEU A 7 -85.55 4.31 36.97
CA LEU A 7 -85.21 4.98 35.72
C LEU A 7 -83.87 5.73 35.83
N ILE A 8 -83.63 6.41 36.96
CA ILE A 8 -82.35 7.09 37.22
C ILE A 8 -81.20 6.09 37.28
N TYR A 9 -81.36 4.98 38.01
CA TYR A 9 -80.34 3.92 38.07
C TYR A 9 -80.05 3.30 36.70
N LEU A 10 -81.09 3.07 35.89
CA LEU A 10 -80.94 2.58 34.52
C LEU A 10 -80.13 3.57 33.67
N MET A 11 -80.41 4.87 33.76
CA MET A 11 -79.68 5.89 33.00
C MET A 11 -78.22 6.01 33.43
N ILE A 12 -77.93 5.92 34.73
CA ILE A 12 -76.56 5.91 35.25
C ILE A 12 -75.81 4.67 34.76
N PHE A 13 -76.46 3.50 34.80
CA PHE A 13 -75.88 2.26 34.29
C PHE A 13 -75.58 2.37 32.78
N LEU A 14 -76.52 2.91 32.00
CA LEU A 14 -76.34 3.09 30.56
C LEU A 14 -75.21 4.06 30.24
N ALA A 15 -75.12 5.17 30.99
CA ALA A 15 -74.02 6.12 30.87
C ALA A 15 -72.66 5.49 31.22
N ALA A 16 -72.59 4.66 32.27
CA ALA A 16 -71.38 3.94 32.64
C ALA A 16 -70.94 2.92 31.57
N VAL A 17 -71.89 2.18 30.98
CA VAL A 17 -71.62 1.23 29.89
C VAL A 17 -71.14 1.95 28.63
N VAL A 18 -71.78 3.04 28.24
CA VAL A 18 -71.35 3.83 27.07
C VAL A 18 -69.99 4.48 27.31
N GLY A 19 -69.75 5.02 28.52
CA GLY A 19 -68.47 5.61 28.89
C GLY A 19 -67.32 4.60 28.86
N THR A 20 -67.53 3.40 29.38
CA THR A 20 -66.53 2.32 29.34
C THR A 20 -66.31 1.82 27.92
N ALA A 21 -67.35 1.68 27.10
CA ALA A 21 -67.23 1.30 25.69
C ALA A 21 -66.40 2.32 24.88
N LEU A 22 -66.64 3.61 25.07
CA LEU A 22 -65.87 4.69 24.45
C LEU A 22 -64.41 4.69 24.89
N ALA A 23 -64.15 4.49 26.19
CA ALA A 23 -62.79 4.38 26.70
C ALA A 23 -62.04 3.19 26.08
N TYR A 24 -62.71 2.05 25.95
CA TYR A 24 -62.13 0.85 25.35
C TYR A 24 -61.84 1.04 23.85
N ALA A 25 -62.75 1.69 23.11
CA ALA A 25 -62.54 2.02 21.70
C ALA A 25 -61.32 2.92 21.51
N ARG A 26 -61.17 3.99 22.32
CA ARG A 26 -59.99 4.86 22.27
C ARG A 26 -58.69 4.13 22.63
N MET A 27 -58.73 3.24 23.62
CA MET A 27 -57.56 2.45 24.00
C MET A 27 -57.13 1.50 22.87
N LEU A 28 -58.08 0.88 22.17
CA LEU A 28 -57.81 0.03 21.02
C LEU A 28 -57.19 0.82 19.87
N ASP A 29 -57.71 2.00 19.55
CA ASP A 29 -57.16 2.87 18.51
C ASP A 29 -55.73 3.31 18.85
N TRP A 30 -55.49 3.69 20.11
CA TRP A 30 -54.15 4.03 20.58
C TRP A 30 -53.18 2.85 20.47
N LYS A 31 -53.60 1.66 20.91
CA LYS A 31 -52.80 0.43 20.76
C LYS A 31 -52.47 0.14 19.31
N LYS A 32 -53.46 0.20 18.40
CA LYS A 32 -53.26 -0.03 16.96
C LYS A 32 -52.25 0.93 16.36
N ARG A 33 -52.34 2.23 16.69
CA ARG A 33 -51.39 3.24 16.21
C ARG A 33 -49.98 2.96 16.71
N ASN A 34 -49.83 2.61 17.99
CA ASN A 34 -48.53 2.31 18.57
C ASN A 34 -47.92 1.05 17.96
N ILE A 35 -48.70 -0.02 17.80
CA ILE A 35 -48.22 -1.26 17.15
C ILE A 35 -47.70 -0.93 15.75
N LYS A 36 -48.46 -0.17 14.96
CA LYS A 36 -48.05 0.23 13.61
C LYS A 36 -46.75 1.06 13.62
N LEU A 37 -46.61 1.98 14.57
CA LEU A 37 -45.37 2.77 14.74
C LEU A 37 -44.18 1.89 15.13
N LEU A 38 -44.37 0.91 16.02
CA LEU A 38 -43.32 -0.03 16.39
C LEU A 38 -42.92 -0.92 15.21
N GLU A 39 -43.89 -1.42 14.43
CA GLU A 39 -43.62 -2.21 13.23
C GLU A 39 -42.82 -1.41 12.19
N GLN A 40 -43.16 -0.13 11.98
CA GLN A 40 -42.40 0.75 11.09
C GLN A 40 -40.97 0.96 11.58
N ARG A 41 -40.78 1.26 12.87
CA ARG A 41 -39.44 1.42 13.46
C ARG A 41 -38.62 0.13 13.39
N LEU A 42 -39.25 -1.02 13.59
CA LEU A 42 -38.59 -2.32 13.48
C LEU A 42 -38.15 -2.58 12.04
N ALA A 43 -39.01 -2.30 11.06
CA ALA A 43 -38.68 -2.42 9.64
C ALA A 43 -37.53 -1.48 9.23
N GLU A 44 -37.54 -0.22 9.68
CA GLU A 44 -36.45 0.74 9.45
C GLU A 44 -35.14 0.26 10.08
N THR A 45 -35.19 -0.19 11.34
CA THR A 45 -34.01 -0.71 12.05
C THR A 45 -33.45 -1.94 11.33
N GLN A 46 -34.31 -2.83 10.86
CA GLN A 46 -33.88 -4.03 10.13
C GLN A 46 -33.30 -3.67 8.75
N LYS A 47 -33.83 -2.64 8.09
CA LYS A 47 -33.25 -2.10 6.85
C LYS A 47 -31.84 -1.55 7.10
N HIS A 48 -31.66 -0.71 8.12
CA HIS A 48 -30.36 -0.17 8.50
C HIS A 48 -29.37 -1.25 8.89
N TYR A 49 -29.80 -2.28 9.65
CA TYR A 49 -28.97 -3.42 9.97
C TYR A 49 -28.47 -4.15 8.72
N ASN A 50 -29.35 -4.38 7.75
CA ASN A 50 -29.00 -5.05 6.50
C ASN A 50 -28.05 -4.21 5.63
N GLU A 51 -28.26 -2.90 5.56
CA GLU A 51 -27.37 -1.95 4.89
C GLU A 51 -25.98 -1.97 5.53
N LEU A 52 -25.91 -1.83 6.85
CA LEU A 52 -24.65 -1.86 7.59
C LEU A 52 -23.91 -3.19 7.44
N THR A 53 -24.64 -4.30 7.42
CA THR A 53 -24.07 -5.64 7.20
C THR A 53 -23.43 -5.75 5.82
N LYS A 54 -24.06 -5.19 4.78
CA LYS A 54 -23.48 -5.12 3.43
C LYS A 54 -22.23 -4.24 3.41
N GLU A 55 -22.28 -3.06 4.00
CA GLU A 55 -21.13 -2.15 4.06
C GLU A 55 -19.92 -2.79 4.77
N VAL A 56 -20.15 -3.48 5.89
CA VAL A 56 -19.09 -4.23 6.59
C VAL A 56 -18.54 -5.35 5.72
N GLY A 57 -19.39 -6.05 4.97
CA GLY A 57 -18.98 -7.07 4.00
C GLY A 57 -18.05 -6.50 2.92
N ASP A 58 -18.46 -5.39 2.30
CA ASP A 58 -17.71 -4.71 1.24
C ASP A 58 -16.37 -4.15 1.77
N LEU A 59 -16.39 -3.55 2.96
CA LEU A 59 -15.16 -3.07 3.63
C LEU A 59 -14.20 -4.22 3.95
N LYS A 60 -14.72 -5.38 4.37
CA LYS A 60 -13.90 -6.57 4.63
C LYS A 60 -13.25 -7.09 3.34
N LEU A 61 -13.99 -7.13 2.23
CA LEU A 61 -13.45 -7.49 0.93
C LEU A 61 -12.38 -6.50 0.47
N LYS A 62 -12.64 -5.20 0.58
CA LYS A 62 -11.68 -4.14 0.25
C LYS A 62 -10.41 -4.24 1.09
N LYS A 63 -10.54 -4.48 2.39
CA LYS A 63 -9.40 -4.70 3.29
C LYS A 63 -8.55 -5.90 2.86
N ASN A 64 -9.19 -7.01 2.53
CA ASN A 64 -8.47 -8.22 2.10
C ASN A 64 -7.74 -8.00 0.78
N ARG A 65 -8.37 -7.30 -0.17
CA ARG A 65 -7.75 -6.92 -1.44
C ARG A 65 -6.51 -6.04 -1.24
N LEU A 66 -6.64 -4.96 -0.46
CA LEU A 66 -5.52 -4.08 -0.13
C LEU A 66 -4.38 -4.83 0.59
N ARG A 67 -4.72 -5.78 1.46
CA ARG A 67 -3.72 -6.62 2.13
C ARG A 67 -2.96 -7.50 1.13
N SER A 68 -3.64 -8.07 0.13
CA SER A 68 -3.00 -8.83 -0.95
C SER A 68 -2.08 -7.92 -1.78
N GLU A 69 -2.57 -6.75 -2.20
CA GLU A 69 -1.79 -5.80 -2.99
C GLU A 69 -0.54 -5.33 -2.25
N LEU A 70 -0.62 -5.11 -0.93
CA LEU A 70 0.54 -4.80 -0.09
C LEU A 70 1.54 -5.95 -0.02
N GLN A 71 1.06 -7.18 0.12
CA GLN A 71 1.93 -8.36 0.16
C GLN A 71 2.66 -8.56 -1.17
N ASP A 72 1.98 -8.36 -2.29
CA ASP A 72 2.57 -8.48 -3.62
C ASP A 72 3.60 -7.38 -3.87
N ARG A 73 3.29 -6.13 -3.49
CA ARG A 73 4.28 -5.04 -3.54
C ARG A 73 5.51 -5.30 -2.70
N LYS A 74 5.33 -5.88 -1.50
CA LYS A 74 6.45 -6.25 -0.64
C LYS A 74 7.34 -7.30 -1.31
N LYS A 75 6.75 -8.36 -1.87
CA LYS A 75 7.52 -9.38 -2.62
C LYS A 75 8.30 -8.77 -3.79
N VAL A 76 7.68 -7.86 -4.54
CA VAL A 76 8.35 -7.17 -5.66
C VAL A 76 9.50 -6.29 -5.16
N GLN A 77 9.31 -5.61 -4.02
CA GLN A 77 10.37 -4.83 -3.41
C GLN A 77 11.54 -5.71 -2.95
N ASP A 78 11.26 -6.82 -2.28
CA ASP A 78 12.27 -7.78 -1.81
C ASP A 78 13.04 -8.35 -3.02
N MET A 79 12.35 -8.80 -4.07
CA MET A 79 12.98 -9.26 -5.32
C MET A 79 13.84 -8.18 -5.97
N ASN A 80 13.36 -6.94 -6.08
CA ASN A 80 14.15 -5.84 -6.65
C ASN A 80 15.37 -5.50 -5.80
N SER A 81 15.30 -5.64 -4.47
CA SER A 81 16.45 -5.43 -3.59
C SER A 81 17.49 -6.52 -3.76
N GLU A 82 17.07 -7.79 -3.91
CA GLU A 82 17.96 -8.91 -4.21
C GLU A 82 18.61 -8.75 -5.59
N THR A 83 17.86 -8.33 -6.62
CA THR A 83 18.42 -8.08 -7.95
C THR A 83 19.45 -6.98 -7.91
N ARG A 84 19.18 -5.87 -7.19
CA ARG A 84 20.14 -4.77 -7.04
C ARG A 84 21.40 -5.18 -6.27
N GLN A 85 21.28 -6.05 -5.26
CA GLN A 85 22.44 -6.58 -4.56
C GLN A 85 23.28 -7.47 -5.47
N LYS A 86 22.65 -8.35 -6.25
CA LYS A 86 23.36 -9.19 -7.23
C LYS A 86 24.01 -8.40 -8.35
N GLU A 87 23.36 -7.34 -8.83
CA GLU A 87 23.95 -6.40 -9.80
C GLU A 87 25.17 -5.70 -9.18
N GLN A 88 25.10 -5.24 -7.92
CA GLN A 88 26.24 -4.62 -7.24
C GLN A 88 27.39 -5.60 -6.96
N GLU A 89 27.09 -6.83 -6.56
CA GLU A 89 28.08 -7.89 -6.35
C GLU A 89 28.75 -8.28 -7.68
N HIS A 90 27.98 -8.44 -8.75
CA HIS A 90 28.49 -8.71 -10.09
C HIS A 90 29.34 -7.54 -10.62
N ASP A 91 28.91 -6.29 -10.44
CA ASP A 91 29.69 -5.12 -10.87
C ASP A 91 31.00 -4.96 -10.06
N GLN A 92 31.04 -5.39 -8.79
CA GLN A 92 32.26 -5.43 -7.98
C GLN A 92 33.19 -6.59 -8.37
N GLU A 93 32.66 -7.78 -8.61
CA GLU A 93 33.43 -8.98 -8.97
C GLU A 93 34.08 -8.83 -10.37
N TRP A 94 33.41 -8.19 -11.33
CA TRP A 94 33.99 -7.87 -12.64
C TRP A 94 34.99 -6.71 -12.63
N ALA A 95 34.97 -5.88 -11.58
CA ALA A 95 35.92 -4.79 -11.41
C ALA A 95 37.24 -5.25 -10.79
N GLU A 96 37.27 -6.26 -9.92
CA GLU A 96 38.52 -6.67 -9.25
C GLU A 96 39.37 -7.67 -10.06
N ASP A 97 38.77 -8.61 -10.81
CA ASP A 97 39.52 -9.74 -11.39
C ASP A 97 40.21 -9.48 -12.75
N GLN A 98 40.04 -8.31 -13.36
CA GLN A 98 40.65 -7.99 -14.68
C GLN A 98 41.20 -6.56 -14.78
N LEU A 99 41.52 -5.90 -13.66
CA LEU A 99 42.20 -4.61 -13.74
C LEU A 99 43.71 -4.81 -13.94
N PRO A 100 44.32 -4.19 -14.97
CA PRO A 100 45.77 -4.10 -15.06
C PRO A 100 46.34 -3.50 -13.78
N GLU A 101 47.40 -4.12 -13.25
CA GLU A 101 48.06 -3.76 -11.99
C GLU A 101 48.50 -2.27 -11.95
N SER A 102 48.76 -1.70 -13.12
CA SER A 102 49.05 -0.28 -13.33
C SER A 102 47.87 0.64 -12.99
N LEU A 103 46.63 0.24 -13.30
CA LEU A 103 45.41 0.96 -12.96
C LEU A 103 45.02 0.75 -11.50
N SER A 104 45.22 -0.45 -10.94
CA SER A 104 45.01 -0.72 -9.51
C SER A 104 45.89 0.17 -8.63
N TYR A 105 47.15 0.39 -9.04
CA TYR A 105 48.06 1.32 -8.36
C TYR A 105 47.58 2.79 -8.44
N LEU A 106 47.00 3.22 -9.56
CA LEU A 106 46.47 4.58 -9.73
C LEU A 106 45.16 4.79 -8.94
N LEU A 107 44.35 3.75 -8.82
CA LEU A 107 43.12 3.71 -8.04
C LEU A 107 43.42 3.81 -6.54
N ASN A 108 44.40 3.02 -6.06
CA ASN A 108 44.88 3.07 -4.68
C ASN A 108 45.53 4.41 -4.30
N LYS A 109 46.05 5.15 -5.28
CA LYS A 109 46.57 6.51 -5.08
C LYS A 109 45.51 7.60 -5.15
N GLY A 110 44.26 7.27 -5.45
CA GLY A 110 43.18 8.24 -5.62
C GLY A 110 43.35 9.17 -6.84
N ILE A 111 44.19 8.78 -7.81
CA ILE A 111 44.35 9.53 -9.07
C ILE A 111 43.19 9.23 -10.00
N VAL A 112 42.57 8.05 -9.85
CA VAL A 112 41.50 7.54 -10.71
C VAL A 112 40.38 6.97 -9.84
N GLU A 113 39.12 7.18 -10.25
CA GLU A 113 37.94 6.55 -9.66
C GLU A 113 37.45 5.39 -10.54
N HIS A 114 36.77 4.40 -9.96
CA HIS A 114 36.17 3.28 -10.72
C HIS A 114 35.29 3.74 -11.88
N LYS A 115 34.55 4.85 -11.70
CA LYS A 115 33.72 5.47 -12.73
C LYS A 115 34.48 5.89 -13.99
N HIS A 116 35.77 6.23 -13.86
CA HIS A 116 36.62 6.62 -14.99
C HIS A 116 37.08 5.41 -15.79
N ILE A 117 37.34 4.29 -15.11
CA ILE A 117 37.76 3.02 -15.72
C ILE A 117 36.59 2.41 -16.50
N GLU A 118 35.40 2.47 -15.94
CA GLU A 118 34.19 1.97 -16.57
C GLU A 118 33.82 2.77 -17.84
N LYS A 119 33.95 4.11 -17.79
CA LYS A 119 33.80 4.96 -18.98
C LYS A 119 34.84 4.66 -20.06
N ALA A 120 36.09 4.36 -19.67
CA ALA A 120 37.13 3.97 -20.62
C ALA A 120 36.86 2.61 -21.27
N ARG A 121 36.34 1.64 -20.52
CA ARG A 121 35.89 0.35 -21.07
C ARG A 121 34.71 0.52 -22.02
N GLN A 122 33.69 1.29 -21.64
CA GLN A 122 32.55 1.59 -22.52
C GLN A 122 32.97 2.32 -23.81
N TYR A 123 34.01 3.16 -23.75
CA TYR A 123 34.58 3.80 -24.94
C TYR A 123 35.27 2.80 -25.87
N LEU A 124 35.95 1.79 -25.33
CA LEU A 124 36.56 0.71 -26.09
C LEU A 124 35.52 -0.25 -26.69
N GLU A 125 34.45 -0.55 -25.98
CA GLU A 125 33.36 -1.42 -26.46
C GLU A 125 32.51 -0.78 -27.56
N LYS A 126 32.34 0.54 -27.53
CA LYS A 126 31.52 1.28 -28.51
C LYS A 126 32.28 1.72 -29.76
N GLY A 127 33.61 1.66 -29.75
CA GLY A 127 34.45 2.04 -30.88
C GLY A 127 35.06 0.82 -31.56
N ASP A 128 35.35 0.93 -32.87
CA ASP A 128 36.19 -0.02 -33.61
C ASP A 128 37.69 0.08 -33.20
N ASN A 129 37.97 0.27 -31.92
CA ASN A 129 39.30 0.46 -31.35
C ASN A 129 39.94 -0.88 -30.95
N ALA A 130 39.84 -1.87 -31.84
CA ALA A 130 40.36 -3.21 -31.62
C ALA A 130 41.89 -3.17 -31.46
N GLY A 131 42.37 -3.27 -30.21
CA GLY A 131 43.80 -3.28 -29.87
C GLY A 131 44.26 -2.14 -28.95
N LEU A 132 43.39 -1.20 -28.59
CA LEU A 132 43.70 -0.16 -27.61
C LEU A 132 43.46 -0.69 -26.19
N ALA A 133 44.48 -0.62 -25.33
CA ALA A 133 44.36 -1.03 -23.93
C ALA A 133 43.53 -0.03 -23.11
N VAL A 134 42.88 -0.51 -22.04
CA VAL A 134 42.06 0.32 -21.14
C VAL A 134 42.87 1.49 -20.56
N GLU A 135 44.15 1.27 -20.28
CA GLU A 135 45.06 2.31 -19.77
C GLU A 135 45.30 3.44 -20.78
N ASP A 136 45.40 3.10 -22.06
CA ASP A 136 45.65 4.07 -23.12
C ASP A 136 44.37 4.82 -23.48
N ALA A 137 43.22 4.14 -23.43
CA ALA A 137 41.90 4.78 -23.51
C ALA A 137 41.66 5.78 -22.37
N MET A 138 42.14 5.49 -21.17
CA MET A 138 42.08 6.39 -20.03
C MET A 138 42.90 7.68 -20.21
N VAL A 139 44.03 7.59 -20.89
CA VAL A 139 44.85 8.76 -21.26
C VAL A 139 44.16 9.58 -22.36
N LEU A 140 43.59 8.91 -23.37
CA LEU A 140 42.87 9.58 -24.47
C LEU A 140 41.63 10.34 -23.99
N LEU A 141 40.91 9.79 -23.01
CA LEU A 141 39.75 10.44 -22.40
C LEU A 141 40.13 11.52 -21.37
N GLY A 142 41.43 11.72 -21.13
CA GLY A 142 41.96 12.74 -20.21
C GLY A 142 41.75 12.42 -18.73
N PHE A 143 41.42 11.17 -18.39
CA PHE A 143 41.22 10.75 -16.99
C PHE A 143 42.54 10.52 -16.25
N VAL A 144 43.62 10.24 -16.97
CA VAL A 144 44.98 10.03 -16.41
C VAL A 144 45.98 10.81 -17.24
N GLN A 145 46.92 11.50 -16.60
CA GLN A 145 48.02 12.12 -17.31
C GLN A 145 49.04 11.06 -17.77
N PRO A 146 49.65 11.21 -18.97
CA PRO A 146 50.64 10.26 -19.50
C PRO A 146 51.81 10.00 -18.55
N GLU A 147 52.21 11.02 -17.78
CA GLU A 147 53.30 10.90 -16.80
C GLU A 147 52.95 9.99 -15.64
N ASP A 148 51.71 10.02 -15.17
CA ASP A 148 51.26 9.26 -14.02
C ASP A 148 51.06 7.78 -14.38
N LEU A 149 50.56 7.52 -15.59
CA LEU A 149 50.53 6.16 -16.14
C LEU A 149 51.95 5.59 -16.32
N ARG A 150 52.91 6.39 -16.80
CA ARG A 150 54.31 5.95 -16.95
C ARG A 150 54.97 5.67 -15.60
N LYS A 151 54.68 6.48 -14.57
CA LYS A 151 55.15 6.25 -13.20
C LYS A 151 54.55 4.98 -12.60
N ALA A 152 53.26 4.71 -12.85
CA ALA A 152 52.60 3.48 -12.42
C ALA A 152 53.21 2.25 -13.10
N LYS A 153 53.32 2.24 -14.44
CA LYS A 153 53.93 1.12 -15.19
C LYS A 153 55.39 0.83 -14.78
N LYS A 154 56.19 1.86 -14.48
CA LYS A 154 57.58 1.69 -14.01
C LYS A 154 57.71 1.13 -12.59
N LYS A 155 56.71 1.35 -11.74
CA LYS A 155 56.70 0.80 -10.37
C LYS A 155 56.29 -0.67 -10.39
N VAL A 156 55.25 -0.99 -11.16
CA VAL A 156 54.78 -2.36 -11.37
C VAL A 156 55.86 -3.25 -12.01
N GLN A 157 56.74 -2.71 -12.86
CA GLN A 157 57.88 -3.47 -13.43
C GLN A 157 59.10 -3.62 -12.51
N LYS A 158 59.11 -2.95 -11.35
CA LYS A 158 60.25 -2.95 -10.41
C LYS A 158 60.02 -3.81 -9.17
N ASP A 159 58.78 -4.20 -8.94
CA ASP A 159 58.36 -5.20 -7.95
C ASP A 159 58.25 -6.57 -8.65
#